data_AF-A0A1Q4FFS8-F1
#
_entry.id   AF-A0A1Q4FFS8-F1
#
_cell.length_a   1.000
_cell.length_b   1.000
_cell.length_c   1.000
_cell.angle_alpha   90.00
_cell.angle_beta   90.00
_cell.angle_gamma   90.00
#
_symmetry.space_group_name_H-M   'P 1'
#
loop_
_entity.id
_entity.type
_entity.pdbx_description
1 polymer ?
#
loop_
_entity_poly.entity_id
_entity_poly.type
_entity_poly.pdbx_seq_one_letter_code
_entity_poly.pdbx_strand_id
1 'polypeptide(L)'
;MNFKITFSIILAFYCLTGHSQTNIQPSLLDTSIAKKITVSGFCLCQTTLPDLQRLSDDFKPIEVEEMDLGKKCIAQDGRFENGKGYFSAKFPGMIFQKDQNTNQISKIRLTKDFKGSLPDGTPIDLHNLKLKDVFNIYPKLKDTWGSRGCSDYWHFANDTLFFYVKVDTTKKPQFPIDEAYYYDKPVEAIDLIVSCYRIFEKKERYKQLLNDPVFFIDSVNVTRIEMQEYQPNDIASVTVYKDANAIKLVGEQGKFGAVYIETKKFARNKYWNYFKPKSADYLKNVPTPQSDSSVIYILNGKVLKTNFEGDLSGIDDKNFIELTVIDKQKLSKDYNISGKSLGVIIRTKPKDDKD
;
A
#
# COMPACT_ATOMS: atom_id res chain seq x y z
N MET A 1 -81.00 -21.24 -12.58
CA MET A 1 -79.98 -20.39 -13.23
C MET A 1 -78.63 -21.01 -12.92
N ASN A 2 -78.07 -21.76 -13.86
CA ASN A 2 -76.86 -22.56 -13.69
C ASN A 2 -75.63 -21.66 -13.79
N PHE A 3 -74.82 -21.57 -12.74
CA PHE A 3 -73.47 -21.00 -12.83
C PHE A 3 -72.44 -22.12 -12.70
N LYS A 4 -71.83 -22.48 -13.83
CA LYS A 4 -70.67 -23.36 -13.92
C LYS A 4 -69.45 -22.61 -13.37
N ILE A 5 -68.81 -23.16 -12.35
CA ILE A 5 -67.49 -22.73 -11.89
C ILE A 5 -66.46 -23.57 -12.64
N THR A 6 -65.76 -22.95 -13.58
CA THR A 6 -64.70 -23.55 -14.38
C THR A 6 -63.42 -23.60 -13.53
N PHE A 7 -62.94 -24.82 -13.21
CA PHE A 7 -61.64 -25.04 -12.58
C PHE A 7 -60.56 -25.02 -13.68
N SER A 8 -59.79 -23.94 -13.77
CA SER A 8 -58.58 -23.90 -14.61
C SER A 8 -57.41 -24.51 -13.83
N ILE A 9 -56.97 -25.68 -14.29
CA ILE A 9 -55.74 -26.34 -13.86
C ILE A 9 -54.56 -25.56 -14.44
N ILE A 10 -53.86 -24.79 -13.62
CA ILE A 10 -52.57 -24.19 -13.99
C ILE A 10 -51.48 -25.22 -13.65
N LEU A 11 -50.96 -25.85 -14.71
CA LEU A 11 -49.81 -26.75 -14.67
C LEU A 11 -48.55 -25.93 -14.34
N ALA A 12 -48.07 -26.01 -13.10
CA ALA A 12 -46.79 -25.42 -12.72
C ALA A 12 -45.64 -26.31 -13.23
N PHE A 13 -45.06 -25.94 -14.37
CA PHE A 13 -43.78 -26.46 -14.83
C PHE A 13 -42.67 -25.97 -13.87
N TYR A 14 -42.26 -26.82 -12.93
CA TYR A 14 -40.99 -26.65 -12.23
C TYR A 14 -39.85 -26.99 -13.19
N CYS A 15 -39.36 -26.00 -13.93
CA CYS A 15 -38.03 -26.06 -14.52
C CYS A 15 -37.00 -26.00 -13.39
N LEU A 16 -36.44 -27.16 -13.02
CA LEU A 16 -35.19 -27.23 -12.27
C LEU A 16 -34.06 -26.73 -13.17
N THR A 17 -33.83 -25.42 -13.20
CA THR A 17 -32.57 -24.87 -13.70
C THR A 17 -31.53 -25.04 -12.60
N GLY A 18 -30.73 -26.10 -12.72
CA GLY A 18 -29.49 -26.25 -11.96
C GLY A 18 -28.59 -25.05 -12.21
N HIS A 19 -28.59 -24.10 -11.28
CA HIS A 19 -27.61 -23.03 -11.26
C HIS A 19 -26.31 -23.61 -10.71
N SER A 20 -25.39 -23.95 -11.60
CA SER A 20 -23.97 -23.95 -11.26
C SER A 20 -23.59 -22.50 -10.96
N GLN A 21 -23.75 -22.08 -9.71
CA GLN A 21 -23.19 -20.82 -9.23
C GLN A 21 -21.69 -21.01 -9.09
N THR A 22 -20.96 -20.73 -10.16
CA THR A 22 -19.57 -20.30 -10.01
C THR A 22 -19.60 -18.91 -9.39
N ASN A 23 -19.65 -18.87 -8.05
CA ASN A 23 -19.44 -17.66 -7.28
C ASN A 23 -17.96 -17.23 -7.44
N ILE A 24 -17.63 -16.59 -8.57
CA ILE A 24 -16.45 -15.76 -8.67
C ILE A 24 -16.90 -14.37 -8.21
N GLN A 25 -16.91 -14.20 -6.90
CA GLN A 25 -17.06 -12.89 -6.29
C GLN A 25 -15.87 -12.04 -6.76
N PRO A 26 -16.08 -10.90 -7.45
CA PRO A 26 -14.98 -10.10 -7.99
C PRO A 26 -14.07 -9.72 -6.83
N SER A 27 -12.81 -10.17 -6.92
CA SER A 27 -11.86 -10.03 -5.84
C SER A 27 -11.68 -8.53 -5.55
N LEU A 28 -12.12 -8.06 -4.39
CA LEU A 28 -12.00 -6.66 -4.00
C LEU A 28 -10.50 -6.31 -3.90
N LEU A 29 -10.08 -5.28 -4.65
CA LEU A 29 -8.70 -4.78 -4.62
C LEU A 29 -8.37 -4.27 -3.21
N ASP A 30 -7.15 -4.51 -2.74
CA ASP A 30 -6.68 -3.98 -1.47
C ASP A 30 -6.85 -2.45 -1.41
N THR A 31 -7.31 -1.94 -0.26
CA THR A 31 -7.66 -0.51 -0.11
C THR A 31 -6.44 0.39 -0.22
N SER A 32 -5.24 -0.08 0.15
CA SER A 32 -4.00 0.70 0.02
C SER A 32 -3.55 0.78 -1.44
N ILE A 33 -3.67 -0.32 -2.20
CA ILE A 33 -3.34 -0.36 -3.63
C ILE A 33 -4.35 0.48 -4.41
N ALA A 34 -5.64 0.33 -4.13
CA ALA A 34 -6.70 1.09 -4.79
C ALA A 34 -6.45 2.60 -4.68
N LYS A 35 -6.06 3.09 -3.50
CA LYS A 35 -5.71 4.51 -3.30
C LYS A 35 -4.57 4.98 -4.21
N LYS A 36 -3.57 4.15 -4.47
CA LYS A 36 -2.40 4.50 -5.30
C LYS A 36 -2.69 4.52 -6.80
N ILE A 37 -3.81 3.95 -7.23
CA ILE A 37 -4.14 3.77 -8.66
C ILE A 37 -5.54 4.32 -9.02
N THR A 38 -6.11 5.15 -8.14
CA THR A 38 -7.40 5.81 -8.36
C THR A 38 -7.19 7.26 -8.73
N VAL A 39 -7.83 7.71 -9.81
CA VAL A 39 -7.87 9.13 -10.22
C VAL A 39 -9.30 9.52 -10.52
N SER A 40 -9.75 10.66 -9.97
CA SER A 40 -11.12 11.18 -10.15
C SER A 40 -12.23 10.15 -9.90
N GLY A 41 -12.03 9.24 -8.93
CA GLY A 41 -12.99 8.17 -8.59
C GLY A 41 -12.94 6.93 -9.49
N PHE A 42 -12.08 6.91 -10.51
CA PHE A 42 -11.85 5.74 -11.36
C PHE A 42 -10.60 4.98 -10.89
N CYS A 43 -10.79 3.76 -10.40
CA CYS A 43 -9.72 2.91 -9.94
C CYS A 43 -9.29 1.95 -11.05
N LEU A 44 -8.03 2.01 -11.45
CA LEU A 44 -7.47 1.01 -12.37
C LEU A 44 -7.68 -0.40 -11.82
N CYS A 45 -7.90 -1.35 -12.71
CA CYS A 45 -8.17 -2.75 -12.43
C CYS A 45 -9.50 -3.04 -11.71
N GLN A 46 -10.25 -2.03 -11.28
CA GLN A 46 -11.61 -2.18 -10.75
C GLN A 46 -12.66 -1.62 -11.70
N THR A 47 -12.48 -0.39 -12.17
CA THR A 47 -13.35 0.21 -13.17
C THR A 47 -13.30 -0.61 -14.45
N THR A 48 -14.47 -0.87 -15.04
CA THR A 48 -14.60 -1.58 -16.31
C THR A 48 -15.21 -0.69 -17.39
N LEU A 49 -15.00 -1.03 -18.66
CA LEU A 49 -15.67 -0.35 -19.78
C LEU A 49 -17.21 -0.33 -19.64
N PRO A 50 -17.88 -1.45 -19.26
CA PRO A 50 -19.31 -1.41 -18.93
C PRO A 50 -19.68 -0.43 -17.80
N ASP A 51 -18.81 -0.22 -16.81
CA ASP A 51 -19.07 0.77 -15.76
C ASP A 51 -19.05 2.19 -16.34
N LEU A 52 -18.06 2.49 -17.19
CA LEU A 52 -17.98 3.79 -17.89
C LEU A 52 -19.23 4.02 -18.75
N GLN A 53 -19.63 3.03 -19.55
CA GLN A 53 -20.81 3.12 -20.42
C GLN A 53 -22.13 3.26 -19.64
N ARG A 54 -22.20 2.78 -18.39
CA ARG A 54 -23.35 3.00 -17.50
C ARG A 54 -23.36 4.40 -16.88
N LEU A 55 -22.20 5.02 -16.69
CA LEU A 55 -22.09 6.39 -16.18
C LEU A 55 -22.47 7.42 -17.24
N SER A 56 -22.19 7.14 -18.51
CA SER A 56 -22.57 8.01 -19.61
C SER A 56 -22.65 7.26 -20.94
N ASP A 57 -23.67 7.61 -21.72
CA ASP A 57 -23.93 7.10 -23.08
C ASP A 57 -22.97 7.66 -24.13
N ASP A 58 -22.25 8.74 -23.82
CA ASP A 58 -21.29 9.38 -24.71
C ASP A 58 -19.86 8.80 -24.62
N PHE A 59 -19.62 7.78 -23.81
CA PHE A 59 -18.35 7.05 -23.82
C PHE A 59 -18.15 6.32 -25.15
N LYS A 60 -17.33 6.90 -26.02
CA LYS A 60 -17.08 6.42 -27.38
C LYS A 60 -15.63 6.03 -27.58
N PRO A 61 -15.36 5.02 -28.42
CA PRO A 61 -14.01 4.66 -28.79
C PRO A 61 -13.36 5.80 -29.58
N ILE A 62 -12.10 6.07 -29.28
CA ILE A 62 -11.25 7.04 -29.99
C ILE A 62 -9.90 6.40 -30.29
N GLU A 63 -9.24 6.90 -31.32
CA GLU A 63 -7.84 6.57 -31.59
C GLU A 63 -6.93 7.30 -30.60
N VAL A 64 -5.91 6.60 -30.10
CA VAL A 64 -5.00 7.10 -29.07
C VAL A 64 -3.56 6.88 -29.51
N GLU A 65 -2.79 7.95 -29.63
CA GLU A 65 -1.34 7.85 -29.88
C GLU A 65 -0.61 7.40 -28.60
N GLU A 66 0.09 6.27 -28.61
CA GLU A 66 0.83 5.84 -27.44
C GLU A 66 2.15 6.61 -27.29
N MET A 67 2.19 7.62 -26.40
CA MET A 67 3.32 8.54 -26.31
C MET A 67 4.67 7.85 -26.05
N ASP A 68 4.73 6.80 -25.21
CA ASP A 68 5.97 6.06 -25.00
C ASP A 68 6.33 5.12 -26.16
N LEU A 69 5.33 4.64 -26.91
CA LEU A 69 5.54 3.74 -28.04
C LEU A 69 5.69 4.49 -29.37
N GLY A 70 5.34 5.78 -29.48
CA GLY A 70 5.40 6.53 -30.73
C GLY A 70 4.55 5.96 -31.88
N LYS A 71 4.22 6.80 -32.87
CA LYS A 71 3.46 6.33 -34.06
C LYS A 71 4.27 5.39 -34.95
N LYS A 72 5.60 5.42 -34.82
CA LYS A 72 6.54 4.72 -35.70
C LYS A 72 7.13 3.45 -35.08
N CYS A 73 6.95 3.20 -33.78
CA CYS A 73 7.46 1.96 -33.23
C CYS A 73 6.48 0.81 -33.52
N ILE A 74 7.03 -0.32 -33.99
CA ILE A 74 6.31 -1.60 -34.03
C ILE A 74 6.43 -2.22 -32.63
N ALA A 75 5.79 -1.61 -31.64
CA ALA A 75 5.82 -2.07 -30.26
C ALA A 75 4.42 -2.01 -29.66
N GLN A 76 4.11 -2.98 -28.81
CA GLN A 76 2.86 -3.03 -28.04
C GLN A 76 3.20 -3.11 -26.55
N ASP A 77 2.35 -2.53 -25.73
CA ASP A 77 2.37 -2.74 -24.29
C ASP A 77 1.28 -3.73 -23.88
N GLY A 78 1.69 -4.85 -23.27
CA GLY A 78 0.78 -5.92 -22.82
C GLY A 78 -0.21 -5.50 -21.74
N ARG A 79 -0.02 -4.34 -21.11
CA ARG A 79 -0.85 -3.90 -19.98
C ARG A 79 -2.19 -3.33 -20.43
N PHE A 80 -2.33 -2.85 -21.65
CA PHE A 80 -3.55 -2.19 -22.15
C PHE A 80 -3.76 -2.39 -23.66
N GLU A 81 -4.97 -2.14 -24.13
CA GLU A 81 -5.35 -2.10 -25.54
C GLU A 81 -4.71 -0.86 -26.20
N ASN A 82 -3.65 -1.09 -26.95
CA ASN A 82 -2.86 -0.05 -27.61
C ASN A 82 -3.66 0.62 -28.74
N GLY A 83 -3.48 1.92 -28.92
CA GLY A 83 -4.04 2.65 -30.08
C GLY A 83 -5.51 3.01 -29.97
N LYS A 84 -6.21 2.51 -28.94
CA LYS A 84 -7.64 2.70 -28.76
C LYS A 84 -7.96 3.02 -27.31
N GLY A 85 -8.74 4.06 -27.10
CA GLY A 85 -9.26 4.45 -25.80
C GLY A 85 -10.72 4.83 -25.87
N TYR A 86 -11.28 5.19 -24.72
CA TYR A 86 -12.68 5.60 -24.57
C TYR A 86 -12.71 6.96 -23.90
N PHE A 87 -13.53 7.86 -24.45
CA PHE A 87 -13.64 9.25 -23.99
C PHE A 87 -15.10 9.65 -23.87
N SER A 88 -15.38 10.55 -22.92
CA SER A 88 -16.68 11.18 -22.69
C SER A 88 -16.46 12.67 -22.43
N ALA A 89 -17.30 13.52 -23.00
CA ALA A 89 -17.23 14.97 -22.78
C ALA A 89 -17.56 15.35 -21.32
N LYS A 90 -18.21 14.47 -20.56
CA LYS A 90 -18.47 14.66 -19.12
C LYS A 90 -17.22 14.51 -18.26
N PHE A 91 -16.16 13.89 -18.79
CA PHE A 91 -14.88 13.68 -18.10
C PHE A 91 -13.75 14.29 -18.93
N PRO A 92 -13.72 15.63 -19.08
CA PRO A 92 -12.75 16.30 -19.93
C PRO A 92 -11.33 15.98 -19.48
N GLY A 93 -10.49 15.73 -20.49
CA GLY A 93 -9.09 15.40 -20.27
C GLY A 93 -8.81 13.98 -19.81
N MET A 94 -9.79 13.08 -19.75
CA MET A 94 -9.59 11.69 -19.35
C MET A 94 -9.89 10.71 -20.50
N ILE A 95 -8.90 9.90 -20.86
CA ILE A 95 -9.04 8.82 -21.84
C ILE A 95 -8.76 7.49 -21.16
N PHE A 96 -9.70 6.55 -21.27
CA PHE A 96 -9.62 5.26 -20.61
C PHE A 96 -9.21 4.17 -21.60
N GLN A 97 -8.25 3.33 -21.23
CA GLN A 97 -7.84 2.18 -22.04
C GLN A 97 -8.00 0.91 -21.22
N LYS A 98 -8.69 -0.07 -21.80
CA LYS A 98 -8.89 -1.37 -21.17
C LYS A 98 -7.61 -2.19 -21.20
N ASP A 99 -7.54 -3.17 -20.32
CA ASP A 99 -6.62 -4.30 -20.42
C ASP A 99 -6.80 -5.01 -21.78
N GLN A 100 -5.75 -5.68 -22.26
CA GLN A 100 -5.80 -6.35 -23.56
C GLN A 100 -6.88 -7.43 -23.61
N ASN A 101 -7.03 -8.18 -22.52
CA ASN A 101 -7.81 -9.41 -22.48
C ASN A 101 -9.09 -9.29 -21.65
N THR A 102 -9.25 -8.22 -20.87
CA THR A 102 -10.42 -8.01 -20.01
C THR A 102 -11.06 -6.65 -20.25
N ASN A 103 -12.27 -6.46 -19.70
CA ASN A 103 -12.95 -5.16 -19.74
C ASN A 103 -12.47 -4.18 -18.65
N GLN A 104 -11.53 -4.58 -17.80
CA GLN A 104 -10.99 -3.70 -16.76
C GLN A 104 -10.17 -2.59 -17.39
N ILE A 105 -10.27 -1.38 -16.86
CA ILE A 105 -9.42 -0.26 -17.23
C ILE A 105 -8.08 -0.44 -16.55
N SER A 106 -7.01 -0.56 -17.34
CA SER A 106 -5.63 -0.73 -16.84
C SER A 106 -4.75 0.49 -17.10
N LYS A 107 -5.26 1.44 -17.89
CA LYS A 107 -4.62 2.72 -18.16
C LYS A 107 -5.62 3.85 -18.25
N ILE A 108 -5.27 5.00 -17.66
CA ILE A 108 -5.96 6.27 -17.84
C ILE A 108 -4.94 7.30 -18.31
N ARG A 109 -5.17 7.91 -19.46
CA ARG A 109 -4.43 9.07 -19.93
C ARG A 109 -5.15 10.35 -19.50
N LEU A 110 -4.38 11.24 -18.89
CA LEU A 110 -4.77 12.61 -18.57
C LEU A 110 -4.19 13.52 -19.65
N THR A 111 -5.04 14.33 -20.29
CA THR A 111 -4.65 15.30 -21.33
C THR A 111 -4.76 16.74 -20.81
N LYS A 112 -4.43 17.72 -21.65
CA LYS A 112 -4.39 19.14 -21.32
C LYS A 112 -5.68 19.71 -20.70
N ASP A 113 -6.83 19.09 -20.96
CA ASP A 113 -8.11 19.51 -20.39
C ASP A 113 -8.35 18.97 -18.97
N PHE A 114 -7.45 18.12 -18.45
CA PHE A 114 -7.59 17.55 -17.12
C PHE A 114 -7.26 18.56 -16.03
N LYS A 115 -8.20 18.68 -15.08
CA LYS A 115 -8.04 19.40 -13.83
C LYS A 115 -8.60 18.57 -12.69
N GLY A 116 -7.75 18.16 -11.75
CA GLY A 116 -8.14 17.21 -10.71
C GLY A 116 -6.97 16.84 -9.80
N SER A 117 -7.14 15.81 -8.98
CA SER A 117 -6.07 15.31 -8.10
C SER A 117 -5.51 13.98 -8.62
N LEU A 118 -4.18 13.82 -8.57
CA LEU A 118 -3.50 12.55 -8.80
C LEU A 118 -3.75 11.58 -7.62
N PRO A 119 -3.41 10.27 -7.73
CA PRO A 119 -3.71 9.28 -6.69
C PRO A 119 -3.15 9.58 -5.29
N ASP A 120 -2.05 10.33 -5.22
CA ASP A 120 -1.44 10.76 -3.96
C ASP A 120 -2.12 12.01 -3.35
N GLY A 121 -3.15 12.54 -4.00
CA GLY A 121 -3.87 13.75 -3.58
C GLY A 121 -3.31 15.04 -4.18
N THR A 122 -2.26 14.99 -5.00
CA THR A 122 -1.66 16.19 -5.60
C THR A 122 -2.62 16.86 -6.59
N PRO A 123 -2.99 18.14 -6.39
CA PRO A 123 -3.83 18.86 -7.35
C PRO A 123 -3.03 19.23 -8.60
N ILE A 124 -3.60 18.96 -9.77
CA ILE A 124 -3.01 19.22 -11.09
C ILE A 124 -3.99 19.97 -11.97
N ASP A 125 -3.47 20.99 -12.65
CA ASP A 125 -4.08 21.64 -13.80
C ASP A 125 -3.14 21.40 -14.99
N LEU A 126 -3.45 20.40 -15.83
CA LEU A 126 -2.48 19.91 -16.82
C LEU A 126 -2.24 20.91 -17.95
N HIS A 127 -3.19 21.81 -18.17
CA HIS A 127 -3.04 22.91 -19.12
C HIS A 127 -1.76 23.72 -18.82
N ASN A 128 -1.57 24.04 -17.54
CA ASN A 128 -0.50 24.92 -17.06
C ASN A 128 0.75 24.20 -16.52
N LEU A 129 0.70 22.87 -16.38
CA LEU A 129 1.79 22.10 -15.79
C LEU A 129 3.05 22.10 -16.68
N LYS A 130 4.20 22.49 -16.10
CA LYS A 130 5.52 22.40 -16.72
C LYS A 130 6.38 21.32 -16.08
N LEU A 131 7.44 20.90 -16.78
CA LEU A 131 8.34 19.86 -16.29
C LEU A 131 8.99 20.21 -14.94
N LYS A 132 9.41 21.48 -14.75
CA LYS A 132 9.96 21.93 -13.46
C LYS A 132 8.98 21.75 -12.30
N ASP A 133 7.69 21.90 -12.54
CA ASP A 133 6.66 21.74 -11.51
C ASP A 133 6.55 20.25 -11.13
N VAL A 134 6.58 19.37 -12.13
CA VAL A 134 6.65 17.90 -11.91
C VAL A 134 7.85 17.54 -11.04
N PHE A 135 9.03 18.12 -11.29
CA PHE A 135 10.22 17.84 -10.50
C PHE A 135 10.22 18.47 -9.11
N ASN A 136 9.48 19.55 -8.89
CA ASN A 136 9.27 20.10 -7.56
C ASN A 136 8.33 19.23 -6.74
N ILE A 137 7.26 18.72 -7.36
CA ILE A 137 6.29 17.80 -6.74
C ILE A 137 6.92 16.42 -6.51
N TYR A 138 7.67 15.92 -7.50
CA TYR A 138 8.28 14.59 -7.52
C TYR A 138 9.80 14.67 -7.75
N PRO A 139 10.60 15.06 -6.75
CA PRO A 139 12.05 15.22 -6.91
C PRO A 139 12.78 13.96 -7.39
N LYS A 140 12.24 12.77 -7.06
CA LYS A 140 12.80 11.47 -7.48
C LYS A 140 12.71 11.21 -8.99
N LEU A 141 11.92 11.99 -9.74
CA LEU A 141 11.78 11.83 -11.19
C LEU A 141 12.84 12.61 -11.99
N LYS A 142 13.67 13.44 -11.34
CA LYS A 142 14.70 14.24 -12.02
C LYS A 142 15.70 13.39 -12.80
N ASP A 143 15.98 12.19 -12.32
CA ASP A 143 16.96 11.28 -12.91
C ASP A 143 16.30 10.16 -13.73
N THR A 144 15.00 10.25 -14.03
CA THR A 144 14.25 9.20 -14.74
C THR A 144 13.95 9.54 -16.20
N TRP A 145 14.79 10.37 -16.81
CA TRP A 145 14.71 10.71 -18.24
C TRP A 145 14.73 9.44 -19.09
N GLY A 146 13.67 9.26 -19.89
CA GLY A 146 13.59 8.19 -20.85
C GLY A 146 12.93 8.64 -22.14
N SER A 147 13.25 7.96 -23.24
CA SER A 147 12.50 8.03 -24.49
C SER A 147 12.84 6.78 -25.28
N ARG A 148 11.86 6.21 -25.99
CA ARG A 148 12.17 5.26 -27.05
C ARG A 148 12.71 6.03 -28.25
N GLY A 149 13.64 5.44 -29.00
CA GLY A 149 14.24 6.10 -30.17
C GLY A 149 13.23 6.48 -31.27
N CYS A 150 12.03 5.90 -31.24
CA CYS A 150 10.93 6.18 -32.16
C CYS A 150 9.73 6.89 -31.50
N SER A 151 9.88 7.33 -30.24
CA SER A 151 8.90 8.20 -29.56
C SER A 151 9.19 9.67 -29.84
N ASP A 152 8.14 10.48 -29.94
CA ASP A 152 8.21 11.94 -30.05
C ASP A 152 8.18 12.62 -28.67
N TYR A 153 8.34 11.86 -27.57
CA TYR A 153 8.23 12.36 -26.20
C TYR A 153 9.36 11.87 -25.30
N TRP A 154 9.88 12.79 -24.49
CA TRP A 154 10.56 12.44 -23.25
C TRP A 154 9.53 12.00 -22.22
N HIS A 155 9.82 10.93 -21.50
CA HIS A 155 9.03 10.49 -20.35
C HIS A 155 9.81 10.59 -19.04
N PHE A 156 9.07 10.82 -17.96
CA PHE A 156 9.54 10.84 -16.59
C PHE A 156 8.56 10.02 -15.77
N ALA A 157 9.04 8.94 -15.17
CA ALA A 157 8.11 7.96 -14.63
C ALA A 157 8.56 7.30 -13.33
N ASN A 158 7.57 6.82 -12.60
CA ASN A 158 7.71 5.78 -11.59
C ASN A 158 6.92 4.54 -12.05
N ASP A 159 6.66 3.60 -11.14
CA ASP A 159 5.96 2.35 -11.47
C ASP A 159 4.54 2.52 -12.03
N THR A 160 3.88 3.66 -11.79
CA THR A 160 2.46 3.89 -12.12
C THR A 160 2.22 5.18 -12.91
N LEU A 161 2.94 6.25 -12.61
CA LEU A 161 2.77 7.57 -13.23
C LEU A 161 3.86 7.82 -14.26
N PHE A 162 3.45 8.22 -15.47
CA PHE A 162 4.32 8.60 -16.57
C PHE A 162 3.95 10.00 -17.04
N PHE A 163 4.88 10.94 -16.96
CA PHE A 163 4.72 12.31 -17.45
C PHE A 163 5.43 12.45 -18.78
N TYR A 164 4.81 13.13 -19.75
CA TYR A 164 5.37 13.27 -21.10
C TYR A 164 5.65 14.73 -21.46
N VAL A 165 6.82 14.99 -22.03
CA VAL A 165 7.19 16.28 -22.61
C VAL A 165 7.60 16.05 -24.06
N LYS A 166 7.07 16.85 -24.98
CA LYS A 166 7.37 16.68 -26.40
C LYS A 166 8.84 16.92 -26.70
N VAL A 167 9.45 16.03 -27.48
CA VAL A 167 10.81 16.19 -27.99
C VAL A 167 10.83 17.33 -29.00
N ASP A 168 11.75 18.27 -28.81
CA ASP A 168 12.03 19.29 -29.80
C ASP A 168 13.10 18.78 -30.78
N THR A 169 12.66 18.29 -31.93
CA THR A 169 13.54 17.74 -32.97
C THR A 169 14.39 18.80 -33.66
N THR A 170 14.03 20.09 -33.52
CA THR A 170 14.76 21.22 -34.09
C THR A 170 15.95 21.64 -33.22
N LYS A 171 15.95 21.30 -31.92
CA LYS A 171 17.07 21.54 -31.01
C LYS A 171 18.23 20.57 -31.31
N LYS A 172 19.39 21.10 -31.67
CA LYS A 172 20.63 20.33 -31.91
C LYS A 172 21.78 20.82 -31.00
N PRO A 173 22.70 19.93 -30.57
CA PRO A 173 22.58 18.47 -30.66
C PRO A 173 21.45 17.97 -29.75
N GLN A 174 20.87 16.82 -30.08
CA GLN A 174 19.81 16.20 -29.26
C GLN A 174 20.38 15.50 -28.02
N PHE A 175 21.66 15.10 -28.09
CA PHE A 175 22.40 14.49 -27.00
C PHE A 175 23.76 15.20 -26.80
N PRO A 176 24.22 15.37 -25.54
CA PRO A 176 23.49 15.09 -24.29
C PRO A 176 22.23 15.97 -24.17
N ILE A 177 21.25 15.51 -23.39
CA ILE A 177 19.98 16.21 -23.25
C ILE A 177 20.24 17.57 -22.57
N ASP A 178 19.67 18.63 -23.13
CA ASP A 178 19.69 19.96 -22.53
C ASP A 178 18.56 20.06 -21.49
N GLU A 179 18.80 19.54 -20.29
CA GLU A 179 17.78 19.45 -19.24
C GLU A 179 17.18 20.82 -18.89
N ALA A 180 18.03 21.85 -18.81
CA ALA A 180 17.61 23.21 -18.51
C ALA A 180 16.65 23.77 -19.58
N TYR A 181 16.88 23.46 -20.85
CA TYR A 181 15.96 23.83 -21.94
C TYR A 181 14.57 23.21 -21.78
N TYR A 182 14.49 21.98 -21.29
CA TYR A 182 13.24 21.24 -21.15
C TYR A 182 12.46 21.56 -19.87
N TYR A 183 13.09 22.14 -18.84
CA TYR A 183 12.45 22.45 -17.56
C TYR A 183 11.20 23.34 -17.68
N ASP A 184 11.21 24.30 -18.60
CA ASP A 184 10.08 25.21 -18.82
C ASP A 184 9.07 24.69 -19.86
N LYS A 185 9.29 23.50 -20.43
CA LYS A 185 8.39 22.92 -21.43
C LYS A 185 7.11 22.38 -20.77
N PRO A 186 5.97 22.46 -21.49
CA PRO A 186 4.70 21.94 -21.00
C PRO A 186 4.75 20.41 -20.90
N VAL A 187 4.06 19.88 -19.89
CA VAL A 187 3.72 18.46 -19.82
C VAL A 187 2.55 18.20 -20.75
N GLU A 188 2.72 17.34 -21.75
CA GLU A 188 1.73 17.07 -22.80
C GLU A 188 0.62 16.11 -22.32
N ALA A 189 0.99 15.11 -21.52
CA ALA A 189 0.05 14.19 -20.92
C ALA A 189 0.65 13.53 -19.66
N ILE A 190 -0.24 12.90 -18.89
CA ILE A 190 0.14 11.96 -17.83
C ILE A 190 -0.56 10.64 -18.10
N ASP A 191 0.16 9.53 -18.12
CA ASP A 191 -0.44 8.21 -18.09
C ASP A 191 -0.35 7.63 -16.68
N LEU A 192 -1.50 7.21 -16.13
CA LEU A 192 -1.56 6.22 -15.06
C LEU A 192 -1.65 4.84 -15.71
N ILE A 193 -0.69 3.95 -15.44
CA ILE A 193 -0.62 2.62 -16.04
C ILE A 193 -0.29 1.58 -14.98
N VAL A 194 -1.04 0.48 -14.94
CA VAL A 194 -0.69 -0.70 -14.15
C VAL A 194 -0.96 -1.99 -14.92
N SER A 195 -0.33 -3.08 -14.51
CA SER A 195 -0.70 -4.41 -15.00
C SER A 195 -1.73 -5.02 -14.06
N CYS A 196 -2.99 -5.09 -14.51
CA CYS A 196 -4.05 -5.74 -13.73
C CYS A 196 -3.76 -7.22 -13.52
N TYR A 197 -3.21 -7.89 -14.54
CA TYR A 197 -2.67 -9.24 -14.40
C TYR A 197 -1.66 -9.35 -13.25
N ARG A 198 -0.64 -8.48 -13.14
CA ARG A 198 0.30 -8.55 -12.01
C ARG A 198 -0.34 -8.26 -10.67
N ILE A 199 -1.39 -7.44 -10.60
CA ILE A 199 -2.13 -7.14 -9.37
C ILE A 199 -2.97 -8.34 -8.94
N PHE A 200 -3.71 -8.94 -9.86
CA PHE A 200 -4.59 -10.07 -9.57
C PHE A 200 -3.85 -11.40 -9.50
N GLU A 201 -2.79 -11.63 -10.28
CA GLU A 201 -1.90 -12.76 -10.07
C GLU A 201 -1.15 -12.67 -8.74
N LYS A 202 -0.77 -11.46 -8.30
CA LYS A 202 -0.28 -11.25 -6.92
C LYS A 202 -1.34 -11.56 -5.85
N LYS A 203 -2.60 -11.78 -6.23
CA LYS A 203 -3.64 -12.25 -5.32
C LYS A 203 -3.90 -13.75 -5.50
N GLU A 204 -3.91 -14.26 -6.72
CA GLU A 204 -4.14 -15.68 -7.03
C GLU A 204 -2.93 -16.58 -6.68
N ARG A 205 -1.69 -16.12 -6.89
CA ARG A 205 -0.47 -16.79 -6.36
C ARG A 205 -0.35 -16.73 -4.83
N TYR A 206 -1.19 -15.92 -4.18
CA TYR A 206 -1.07 -15.56 -2.77
C TYR A 206 -2.41 -15.64 -2.02
N LYS A 207 -3.33 -16.46 -2.54
CA LYS A 207 -4.15 -17.29 -1.65
C LYS A 207 -3.15 -17.90 -0.68
N GLN A 208 -3.33 -17.72 0.64
CA GLN A 208 -2.59 -18.43 1.68
C GLN A 208 -2.19 -19.77 1.09
N LEU A 209 -0.88 -19.98 0.87
CA LEU A 209 -0.42 -21.28 0.37
C LEU A 209 -1.10 -22.28 1.28
N LEU A 210 -1.80 -23.28 0.72
CA LEU A 210 -2.40 -24.33 1.52
C LEU A 210 -1.29 -24.81 2.47
N ASN A 211 -1.43 -24.49 3.77
CA ASN A 211 -0.46 -24.70 4.85
C ASN A 211 0.43 -23.54 5.35
N ASP A 212 0.23 -22.29 4.95
CA ASP A 212 0.95 -21.13 5.53
C ASP A 212 0.28 -20.62 6.82
N PRO A 213 1.06 -20.19 7.84
CA PRO A 213 0.50 -19.55 9.03
C PRO A 213 -0.10 -18.18 8.67
N VAL A 214 -1.03 -17.70 9.49
CA VAL A 214 -1.45 -16.29 9.44
C VAL A 214 -0.38 -15.38 10.03
N PHE A 215 -0.18 -14.20 9.44
CA PHE A 215 0.80 -13.23 9.91
C PHE A 215 0.11 -11.97 10.41
N PHE A 216 0.64 -11.42 11.50
CA PHE A 216 0.22 -10.13 12.05
C PHE A 216 1.46 -9.27 12.32
N ILE A 217 1.41 -8.01 11.93
CA ILE A 217 2.42 -7.00 12.30
C ILE A 217 1.71 -5.90 13.08
N ASP A 218 2.18 -5.61 14.29
CA ASP A 218 1.60 -4.59 15.18
C ASP A 218 0.08 -4.78 15.37
N SER A 219 -0.34 -6.04 15.49
CA SER A 219 -1.74 -6.50 15.57
C SER A 219 -2.59 -6.37 14.30
N VAL A 220 -2.00 -5.98 13.17
CA VAL A 220 -2.67 -5.91 11.87
C VAL A 220 -2.38 -7.17 11.07
N ASN A 221 -3.42 -7.83 10.54
CA ASN A 221 -3.27 -8.99 9.67
C ASN A 221 -2.60 -8.58 8.35
N VAL A 222 -1.52 -9.27 7.99
CA VAL A 222 -0.71 -8.97 6.80
C VAL A 222 -0.43 -10.24 6.01
N THR A 223 -0.14 -10.07 4.73
CA THR A 223 0.36 -11.12 3.86
C THR A 223 1.85 -11.38 4.12
N ARG A 224 2.34 -12.55 3.68
CA ARG A 224 3.78 -12.89 3.71
C ARG A 224 4.65 -11.86 2.99
N ILE A 225 4.16 -11.25 1.90
CA ILE A 225 4.93 -10.23 1.16
C ILE A 225 5.00 -8.93 1.94
N GLU A 226 3.87 -8.43 2.46
CA GLU A 226 3.86 -7.22 3.28
C GLU A 226 4.79 -7.39 4.48
N MET A 227 4.87 -8.60 5.05
CA MET A 227 5.85 -8.92 6.08
C MET A 227 7.31 -8.85 5.59
N GLN A 228 7.60 -9.28 4.36
CA GLN A 228 8.93 -9.20 3.75
C GLN A 228 9.38 -7.76 3.44
N GLU A 229 8.47 -6.78 3.44
CA GLU A 229 8.83 -5.36 3.28
C GLU A 229 9.50 -4.77 4.54
N TYR A 230 9.37 -5.42 5.70
CA TYR A 230 9.96 -4.96 6.96
C TYR A 230 11.42 -5.41 7.09
N GLN A 231 12.28 -4.48 7.49
CA GLN A 231 13.67 -4.80 7.78
C GLN A 231 13.77 -5.58 9.10
N PRO A 232 14.60 -6.64 9.19
CA PRO A 232 14.78 -7.39 10.44
C PRO A 232 15.20 -6.52 11.63
N ASN A 233 15.95 -5.43 11.36
CA ASN A 233 16.40 -4.49 12.38
C ASN A 233 15.27 -3.66 13.01
N ASP A 234 14.11 -3.58 12.36
CA ASP A 234 12.95 -2.85 12.86
C ASP A 234 12.06 -3.72 13.75
N ILE A 235 12.33 -5.03 13.84
CA ILE A 235 11.53 -5.99 14.60
C ILE A 235 11.99 -6.01 16.07
N ALA A 236 11.04 -5.91 16.98
CA ALA A 236 11.27 -6.05 18.43
C ALA A 236 11.10 -7.49 18.88
N SER A 237 10.04 -8.16 18.42
CA SER A 237 9.73 -9.54 18.80
C SER A 237 8.92 -10.26 17.73
N VAL A 238 9.07 -11.58 17.71
CA VAL A 238 8.25 -12.50 16.92
C VAL A 238 7.71 -13.57 17.86
N THR A 239 6.40 -13.74 17.88
CA THR A 239 5.70 -14.77 18.65
C THR A 239 5.02 -15.73 17.68
N VAL A 240 5.31 -17.02 17.84
CA VAL A 240 4.74 -18.07 16.97
C VAL A 240 3.80 -18.93 17.80
N TYR A 241 2.53 -18.93 17.42
CA TYR A 241 1.50 -19.82 17.95
C TYR A 241 1.34 -21.02 17.03
N LYS A 242 1.26 -22.21 17.62
CA LYS A 242 1.11 -23.49 16.92
C LYS A 242 -0.16 -24.22 17.37
N ASP A 243 -0.62 -25.14 16.55
CA ASP A 243 -1.69 -26.09 16.86
C ASP A 243 -2.94 -25.41 17.45
N ALA A 244 -3.49 -25.97 18.54
CA ALA A 244 -4.70 -25.48 19.19
C ALA A 244 -4.59 -24.02 19.68
N ASN A 245 -3.38 -23.54 20.04
CA ASN A 245 -3.19 -22.18 20.52
C ASN A 245 -3.39 -21.15 19.39
N ALA A 246 -2.94 -21.46 18.18
CA ALA A 246 -3.16 -20.59 17.02
C ALA A 246 -4.65 -20.53 16.64
N ILE A 247 -5.33 -21.68 16.63
CA ILE A 247 -6.78 -21.76 16.34
C ILE A 247 -7.58 -20.99 17.40
N LYS A 248 -7.23 -21.14 18.68
CA LYS A 248 -7.86 -20.39 19.78
C LYS A 248 -7.71 -18.88 19.62
N LEU A 249 -6.59 -18.43 19.06
CA LEU A 249 -6.28 -17.01 18.91
C LEU A 249 -6.97 -16.37 17.69
N VAL A 250 -6.99 -17.06 16.55
CA VAL A 250 -7.40 -16.46 15.25
C VAL A 250 -8.48 -17.24 14.49
N GLY A 251 -9.06 -18.27 15.11
CA GLY A 251 -10.07 -19.15 14.51
C GLY A 251 -9.47 -20.12 13.49
N GLU A 252 -10.31 -20.58 12.55
CA GLU A 252 -9.94 -21.56 11.51
C GLU A 252 -8.69 -21.17 10.69
N GLN A 253 -8.44 -19.88 10.53
CA GLN A 253 -7.25 -19.39 9.81
C GLN A 253 -5.93 -19.78 10.52
N GLY A 254 -5.99 -20.06 11.83
CA GLY A 254 -4.85 -20.50 12.64
C GLY A 254 -4.52 -21.98 12.50
N LYS A 255 -5.22 -22.75 11.66
CA LYS A 255 -4.98 -24.20 11.45
C LYS A 255 -3.52 -24.52 11.12
N PHE A 256 -2.82 -23.59 10.47
CA PHE A 256 -1.42 -23.74 10.07
C PHE A 256 -0.46 -22.90 10.91
N GLY A 257 -0.92 -22.41 12.06
CA GLY A 257 -0.17 -21.55 12.97
C GLY A 257 -0.50 -20.06 12.79
N ALA A 258 -0.03 -19.26 13.73
CA ALA A 258 -0.11 -17.80 13.67
C ALA A 258 1.22 -17.19 14.09
N VAL A 259 1.66 -16.15 13.38
CA VAL A 259 2.90 -15.43 13.65
C VAL A 259 2.54 -13.98 13.94
N TYR A 260 2.83 -13.53 15.15
CA TYR A 260 2.68 -12.14 15.57
C TYR A 260 4.06 -11.49 15.62
N ILE A 261 4.19 -10.36 14.96
CA ILE A 261 5.41 -9.58 14.88
C ILE A 261 5.10 -8.21 15.47
N GLU A 262 5.95 -7.74 16.38
CA GLU A 262 5.89 -6.38 16.89
C GLU A 262 7.12 -5.60 16.43
N THR A 263 6.92 -4.40 15.90
CA THR A 263 8.00 -3.49 15.53
C THR A 263 8.56 -2.78 16.76
N LYS A 264 9.82 -2.34 16.70
CA LYS A 264 10.46 -1.53 17.76
C LYS A 264 9.67 -0.26 18.07
N LYS A 265 9.12 0.38 17.04
CA LYS A 265 8.29 1.57 17.22
C LYS A 265 7.02 1.25 18.01
N PHE A 266 6.33 0.16 17.66
CA PHE A 266 5.12 -0.27 18.36
C PHE A 266 5.40 -0.69 19.81
N ALA A 267 6.39 -1.57 20.01
CA ALA A 267 6.83 -2.01 21.33
C ALA A 267 7.21 -0.83 22.25
N ARG A 268 7.94 0.16 21.70
CA ARG A 268 8.32 1.38 22.43
C ARG A 268 7.13 2.20 22.88
N ASN A 269 6.16 2.42 22.00
CA ASN A 269 4.92 3.10 22.36
C ASN A 269 4.13 2.33 23.42
N LYS A 270 4.09 1.00 23.31
CA LYS A 270 3.35 0.11 24.22
C LYS A 270 3.89 0.20 25.64
N TYR A 271 5.17 -0.10 25.87
CA TYR A 271 5.73 -0.07 27.23
C TYR A 271 5.81 1.36 27.78
N TRP A 272 6.05 2.38 26.95
CA TRP A 272 6.09 3.77 27.42
C TRP A 272 4.72 4.20 27.95
N ASN A 273 3.65 3.87 27.23
CA ASN A 273 2.28 4.12 27.68
C ASN A 273 1.94 3.35 28.97
N TYR A 274 2.54 2.19 29.16
CA TYR A 274 2.37 1.38 30.37
C TYR A 274 3.15 1.96 31.57
N PHE A 275 4.39 2.43 31.38
CA PHE A 275 5.23 2.95 32.45
C PHE A 275 4.90 4.37 32.88
N LYS A 276 4.46 5.25 31.96
CA LYS A 276 4.15 6.65 32.28
C LYS A 276 3.18 6.84 33.47
N PRO A 277 2.08 6.06 33.65
CA PRO A 277 1.23 6.21 34.84
C PRO A 277 1.83 5.55 36.10
N LYS A 278 2.84 4.68 35.97
CA LYS A 278 3.41 3.92 37.10
C LYS A 278 4.53 4.67 37.82
N SER A 279 5.14 5.67 37.18
CA SER A 279 6.20 6.47 37.80
C SER A 279 6.24 7.89 37.23
N ALA A 280 5.98 8.88 38.10
CA ALA A 280 6.11 10.29 37.76
C ALA A 280 7.56 10.67 37.41
N ASP A 281 8.54 10.05 38.09
CA ASP A 281 9.96 10.25 37.79
C ASP A 281 10.33 9.70 36.41
N TYR A 282 9.77 8.57 36.01
CA TYR A 282 9.96 8.04 34.65
C TYR A 282 9.39 9.00 33.62
N LEU A 283 8.14 9.44 33.77
CA LEU A 283 7.50 10.38 32.84
C LEU A 283 8.26 11.71 32.76
N LYS A 284 8.76 12.23 33.88
CA LYS A 284 9.56 13.46 33.92
C LYS A 284 10.83 13.35 33.08
N ASN A 285 11.52 12.22 33.13
CA ASN A 285 12.79 12.02 32.42
C ASN A 285 12.60 11.45 31.00
N VAL A 286 11.48 10.78 30.73
CA VAL A 286 11.12 10.17 29.44
C VAL A 286 9.74 10.69 29.01
N PRO A 287 9.62 11.99 28.63
CA PRO A 287 8.33 12.63 28.34
C PRO A 287 7.69 12.13 27.04
N THR A 288 8.45 11.49 26.16
CA THR A 288 7.96 10.86 24.93
C THR A 288 8.59 9.49 24.74
N PRO A 289 7.98 8.58 23.96
CA PRO A 289 8.56 7.29 23.63
C PRO A 289 9.96 7.40 23.02
N GLN A 290 10.30 8.49 22.31
CA GLN A 290 11.61 8.69 21.67
C GLN A 290 12.68 9.28 22.62
N SER A 291 12.31 9.66 23.84
CA SER A 291 13.21 10.31 24.81
C SER A 291 14.09 9.32 25.58
N ASP A 292 14.09 8.03 25.23
CA ASP A 292 14.81 6.97 25.94
C ASP A 292 16.27 6.76 25.46
N SER A 293 16.74 7.56 24.50
CA SER A 293 18.10 7.46 23.94
C SER A 293 19.22 7.55 25.00
N SER A 294 19.00 8.29 26.08
CA SER A 294 19.95 8.44 27.20
C SER A 294 19.66 7.51 28.38
N VAL A 295 18.64 6.66 28.27
CA VAL A 295 18.20 5.71 29.30
C VAL A 295 18.91 4.38 29.11
N ILE A 296 19.17 3.69 30.23
CA ILE A 296 19.48 2.27 30.24
C ILE A 296 18.42 1.54 31.06
N TYR A 297 17.82 0.50 30.48
CA TYR A 297 16.84 -0.32 31.17
C TYR A 297 17.53 -1.51 31.85
N ILE A 298 17.08 -1.82 33.07
CA ILE A 298 17.59 -2.92 33.87
C ILE A 298 16.39 -3.79 34.27
N LEU A 299 16.21 -4.91 33.60
CA LEU A 299 15.06 -5.80 33.82
C LEU A 299 15.49 -6.99 34.67
N ASN A 300 14.94 -7.13 35.88
CA ASN A 300 15.29 -8.20 36.83
C ASN A 300 16.80 -8.32 37.06
N GLY A 301 17.50 -7.18 37.16
CA GLY A 301 18.95 -7.12 37.33
C GLY A 301 19.78 -7.24 36.04
N LYS A 302 19.18 -7.64 34.91
CA LYS A 302 19.84 -7.69 33.60
C LYS A 302 19.86 -6.32 32.94
N VAL A 303 21.05 -5.81 32.61
CA VAL A 303 21.23 -4.57 31.84
C VAL A 303 20.87 -4.80 30.36
N LEU A 304 19.91 -4.05 29.84
CA LEU A 304 19.45 -4.17 28.46
C LEU A 304 20.16 -3.15 27.55
N LYS A 305 21.17 -3.62 26.79
CA LYS A 305 22.00 -2.74 25.94
C LYS A 305 21.46 -2.55 24.52
N THR A 306 20.82 -3.58 23.95
CA THR A 306 20.38 -3.63 22.56
C THR A 306 19.06 -4.39 22.45
N ASN A 307 18.20 -4.02 21.49
CA ASN A 307 16.91 -4.66 21.22
C ASN A 307 16.02 -4.81 22.48
N PHE A 308 16.15 -3.86 23.42
CA PHE A 308 15.45 -3.88 24.69
C PHE A 308 13.94 -3.72 24.51
N GLU A 309 13.49 -3.23 23.35
CA GLU A 309 12.06 -3.07 23.06
C GLU A 309 11.31 -4.39 23.17
N GLY A 310 11.89 -5.50 22.70
CA GLY A 310 11.28 -6.83 22.81
C GLY A 310 11.22 -7.32 24.26
N ASP A 311 12.31 -7.15 25.02
CA ASP A 311 12.36 -7.51 26.44
C ASP A 311 11.30 -6.74 27.27
N LEU A 312 11.02 -5.48 26.92
CA LEU A 312 10.08 -4.63 27.63
C LEU A 312 8.63 -4.73 27.13
N SER A 313 8.40 -5.11 25.87
CA SER A 313 7.06 -5.14 25.26
C SER A 313 6.10 -6.14 25.93
N GLY A 314 6.66 -7.18 26.56
CA GLY A 314 5.91 -8.20 27.28
C GLY A 314 5.47 -7.81 28.69
N ILE A 315 5.80 -6.60 29.17
CA ILE A 315 5.47 -6.18 30.53
C ILE A 315 4.03 -5.67 30.59
N ASP A 316 3.25 -6.25 31.48
CA ASP A 316 1.84 -5.96 31.68
C ASP A 316 1.44 -6.07 33.16
N ASP A 317 0.16 -5.83 33.47
CA ASP A 317 -0.33 -5.88 34.85
C ASP A 317 -0.27 -7.29 35.48
N LYS A 318 -0.07 -8.35 34.69
CA LYS A 318 0.06 -9.72 35.24
C LYS A 318 1.45 -9.94 35.83
N ASN A 319 2.48 -9.42 35.16
CA ASN A 319 3.87 -9.68 35.52
C ASN A 319 4.59 -8.49 36.18
N PHE A 320 4.13 -7.26 36.04
CA PHE A 320 4.80 -6.09 36.61
C PHE A 320 4.81 -6.11 38.15
N ILE A 321 5.93 -5.73 38.76
CA ILE A 321 6.08 -5.55 40.22
C ILE A 321 6.39 -4.10 40.55
N GLU A 322 7.51 -3.57 40.04
CA GLU A 322 7.95 -2.20 40.34
C GLU A 322 8.79 -1.60 39.22
N LEU A 323 8.81 -0.26 39.18
CA LEU A 323 9.69 0.54 38.33
C LEU A 323 10.34 1.62 39.20
N THR A 324 11.67 1.66 39.19
CA THR A 324 12.48 2.65 39.90
C THR A 324 13.40 3.36 38.94
N VAL A 325 13.49 4.69 39.06
CA VAL A 325 14.43 5.51 38.30
C VAL A 325 15.65 5.82 39.15
N ILE A 326 16.84 5.63 38.60
CA ILE A 326 18.12 5.91 39.26
C ILE A 326 18.97 6.87 38.42
N ASP A 327 19.78 7.68 39.10
CA ASP A 327 20.65 8.64 38.45
C ASP A 327 21.97 8.03 37.94
N LYS A 328 22.77 8.86 37.27
CA LYS A 328 24.10 8.51 36.76
C LYS A 328 25.07 8.05 37.85
N GLN A 329 25.03 8.62 39.06
CA GLN A 329 25.96 8.25 40.13
C GLN A 329 25.68 6.82 40.59
N LYS A 330 24.41 6.49 40.82
CA LYS A 330 23.97 5.15 41.21
C LYS A 330 24.20 4.13 40.09
N LEU A 331 23.98 4.50 38.82
CA LEU A 331 24.33 3.67 37.67
C LEU A 331 25.82 3.32 37.61
N SER A 332 26.69 4.31 37.84
CA SER A 332 28.14 4.10 37.83
C SER A 332 28.57 3.21 38.99
N LYS A 333 27.99 3.41 40.18
CA LYS A 333 28.32 2.65 41.39
C LYS A 333 27.84 1.20 41.34
N ASP A 334 26.59 0.99 40.98
CA ASP A 334 25.92 -0.31 41.13
C ASP A 334 26.07 -1.18 39.87
N TYR A 335 26.27 -0.57 38.69
CA TYR A 335 26.31 -1.28 37.40
C TYR A 335 27.55 -0.99 36.54
N ASN A 336 28.45 -0.11 37.00
CA ASN A 336 29.62 0.34 36.23
C ASN A 336 29.27 0.93 34.84
N ILE A 337 28.19 1.72 34.78
CA ILE A 337 27.71 2.37 33.55
C ILE A 337 27.93 3.89 33.65
N SER A 338 28.81 4.43 32.80
CA SER A 338 29.18 5.85 32.79
C SER A 338 28.63 6.64 31.59
N GLY A 339 28.23 5.97 30.51
CA GLY A 339 27.78 6.58 29.24
C GLY A 339 26.29 6.92 29.15
N LYS A 340 25.52 6.68 30.21
CA LYS A 340 24.07 6.93 30.27
C LYS A 340 23.75 7.82 31.46
N SER A 341 22.76 8.70 31.31
CA SER A 341 22.40 9.67 32.34
C SER A 341 21.35 9.14 33.32
N LEU A 342 20.58 8.12 32.91
CA LEU A 342 19.42 7.62 33.65
C LEU A 342 19.32 6.09 33.58
N GLY A 343 19.06 5.45 34.71
CA GLY A 343 18.74 4.03 34.79
C GLY A 343 17.27 3.82 35.13
N VAL A 344 16.62 2.89 34.45
CA VAL A 344 15.24 2.48 34.76
C VAL A 344 15.26 1.01 35.14
N ILE A 345 15.16 0.75 36.44
CA ILE A 345 15.11 -0.58 37.01
C ILE A 345 13.66 -1.04 37.00
N ILE A 346 13.42 -2.21 36.41
CA ILE A 346 12.10 -2.83 36.32
C ILE A 346 12.19 -4.22 36.93
N ARG A 347 11.26 -4.54 37.82
CA ARG A 347 11.09 -5.90 38.32
C ARG A 347 9.77 -6.46 37.83
N THR A 348 9.82 -7.71 37.41
CA THR A 348 8.66 -8.51 37.05
C THR A 348 8.64 -9.78 37.88
N LYS A 349 7.47 -10.42 37.94
CA LYS A 349 7.35 -11.78 38.44
C LYS A 349 8.24 -12.71 37.59
N PRO A 350 8.79 -13.78 38.19
CA PRO A 350 9.40 -14.86 37.42
C PRO A 350 8.41 -15.36 36.37
N LYS A 351 8.91 -15.73 35.18
CA LYS A 351 8.08 -16.48 34.24
C LYS A 351 7.85 -17.86 34.84
N ASP A 352 6.60 -18.26 35.00
CA ASP A 352 6.27 -19.66 35.27
C ASP A 352 6.59 -20.46 34.00
N ASP A 353 7.34 -21.56 34.11
CA ASP A 353 7.73 -22.44 32.98
C ASP A 353 6.53 -23.16 32.31
N LYS A 354 5.29 -22.78 32.64
CA LYS A 354 4.05 -23.45 32.21
C LYS A 354 3.14 -22.61 31.31
N ASP A 355 3.51 -21.37 30.99
CA ASP A 355 2.70 -20.46 30.15
C ASP A 355 3.21 -20.34 28.70
#